data_AF-A0A6B3LPP6-F1
#
_entry.id   AF-A0A6B3LPP6-F1
#
_cell.length_a   1.000
_cell.length_b   1.000
_cell.length_c   1.000
_cell.angle_alpha   90.00
_cell.angle_beta   90.00
_cell.angle_gamma   90.00
#
_symmetry.space_group_name_H-M   'P 1'
#
loop_
_entity.id
_entity.type
_entity.pdbx_description
1 polymer ?
#
loop_
_entity_poly.entity_id
_entity_poly.type
_entity_poly.pdbx_seq_one_letter_code
_entity_poly.pdbx_strand_id
1 'polypeptide(L)'
;MARTIKAILILLILLMPLRSYSWGFYAHQRINRLAVFSLPPEMVGFYKKHIRYITENAVNPDKRRYAVEGEAPRHYIDLDMYGDSALHKMPRLWQQAVEKYSEDTLLAYGIVPWHINFMKYQLTQAFKERNLDKILRLSADIGHYIADACVPLHTTSNYNGQLTGQRGIHAFWESRLPELFSDNYDFFVGQANYVTNPQLRAWDLVASAHTALDSVLHFERQLTSEFDEEKKYSFELRNNLTTRVYSRAFSEAYSRKLNGQVERQMRLAIHTVASFWYTAWVDAGQPSLGTLANTLTPEELHRLEMEKKDYEMGPHKLREEGD
;
A
#
# COMPACT_ATOMS: atom_id res chain seq x y z
N MET A 1 13.01 -49.19 10.99
CA MET A 1 11.75 -48.44 11.25
C MET A 1 12.00 -47.02 11.75
N ALA A 2 12.73 -46.82 12.87
CA ALA A 2 12.95 -45.47 13.42
C ALA A 2 13.73 -44.50 12.49
N ARG A 3 14.69 -45.01 11.70
CA ARG A 3 15.45 -44.20 10.72
C ARG A 3 14.59 -43.75 9.53
N THR A 4 13.71 -44.62 9.04
CA THR A 4 12.76 -44.33 7.97
C THR A 4 11.70 -43.32 8.42
N ILE A 5 11.21 -43.44 9.66
CA ILE A 5 10.26 -42.46 10.24
C ILE A 5 10.90 -41.07 10.38
N LYS A 6 12.16 -40.98 10.82
CA LYS A 6 12.89 -39.69 10.88
C LYS A 6 13.08 -39.05 9.51
N ALA A 7 13.39 -39.83 8.48
CA ALA A 7 13.54 -39.32 7.11
C ALA A 7 12.21 -38.79 6.55
N ILE A 8 11.10 -39.49 6.80
CA ILE A 8 9.75 -39.07 6.40
C ILE A 8 9.34 -37.78 7.15
N LEU A 9 9.66 -37.65 8.43
CA LEU A 9 9.35 -36.46 9.22
C LEU A 9 10.15 -35.23 8.73
N ILE A 10 11.43 -35.40 8.38
CA ILE A 10 12.26 -34.33 7.81
C ILE A 10 11.75 -33.91 6.43
N LEU A 11 11.33 -34.86 5.59
CA LEU A 11 10.74 -34.60 4.28
C LEU A 11 9.39 -33.85 4.41
N LEU A 12 8.56 -34.20 5.40
CA LEU A 12 7.31 -33.49 5.71
C LEU A 12 7.54 -32.05 6.19
N ILE A 13 8.62 -31.78 6.93
CA ILE A 13 9.00 -30.44 7.37
C ILE A 13 9.54 -29.60 6.18
N LEU A 14 10.28 -30.20 5.25
CA LEU A 14 10.76 -29.54 4.03
C LEU A 14 9.64 -29.24 3.01
N LEU A 15 8.55 -30.02 3.04
CA LEU A 15 7.37 -29.83 2.20
C LEU A 15 6.33 -28.87 2.81
N MET A 16 6.54 -28.40 4.05
CA MET A 16 5.71 -27.33 4.58
C MET A 16 6.02 -26.04 3.82
N PRO A 17 5.02 -25.38 3.22
CA PRO A 17 5.23 -24.10 2.58
C PRO A 17 5.68 -23.12 3.68
N LEU A 18 6.97 -22.77 3.66
CA LEU A 18 7.44 -21.58 4.36
C LEU A 18 6.66 -20.42 3.74
N ARG A 19 5.67 -19.90 4.47
CA ARG A 19 5.03 -18.64 4.10
C ARG A 19 6.12 -17.58 4.20
N SER A 20 6.79 -17.28 3.10
CA SER A 20 7.56 -16.06 2.98
C SER A 20 6.54 -14.93 3.02
N TYR A 21 6.40 -14.31 4.19
CA TYR A 21 5.89 -12.95 4.21
C TYR A 21 6.92 -12.15 3.42
N SER A 22 6.55 -11.76 2.21
CA SER A 22 7.36 -10.84 1.44
C SER A 22 7.39 -9.54 2.23
N TRP A 23 8.48 -9.35 2.95
CA TRP A 23 8.83 -8.13 3.67
C TRP A 23 8.81 -6.96 2.67
N GLY A 24 8.24 -5.82 3.06
CA GLY A 24 7.82 -4.75 2.13
C GLY A 24 6.32 -4.45 2.18
N PHE A 25 5.51 -5.46 2.53
CA PHE A 25 4.06 -5.42 2.41
C PHE A 25 3.29 -5.26 3.72
N TYR A 26 4.00 -5.27 4.86
CA TYR A 26 3.41 -5.30 6.20
C TYR A 26 2.37 -4.18 6.41
N ALA A 27 2.72 -2.94 6.04
CA ALA A 27 1.86 -1.78 6.24
C ALA A 27 0.55 -1.90 5.43
N HIS A 28 0.62 -2.26 4.15
CA HIS A 28 -0.54 -2.45 3.28
C HIS A 28 -1.53 -3.47 3.82
N GLN A 29 -1.03 -4.63 4.25
CA GLN A 29 -1.84 -5.68 4.86
C GLN A 29 -2.48 -5.21 6.18
N ARG A 30 -1.70 -4.55 7.03
CA ARG A 30 -2.16 -4.03 8.32
C ARG A 30 -3.23 -2.95 8.14
N ILE A 31 -3.04 -2.01 7.23
CA ILE A 31 -3.99 -0.93 6.92
C ILE A 31 -5.33 -1.50 6.46
N ASN A 32 -5.31 -2.37 5.44
CA ASN A 32 -6.52 -2.99 4.91
C ASN A 32 -7.25 -3.83 5.96
N ARG A 33 -6.51 -4.62 6.75
CA ARG A 33 -7.08 -5.41 7.84
C ARG A 33 -7.78 -4.53 8.87
N LEU A 34 -7.14 -3.44 9.28
CA LEU A 34 -7.65 -2.56 10.35
C LEU A 34 -8.82 -1.71 9.88
N ALA A 35 -8.87 -1.32 8.60
CA ALA A 35 -9.97 -0.57 8.02
C ALA A 35 -11.32 -1.29 8.17
N VAL A 36 -11.32 -2.63 8.16
CA VAL A 36 -12.52 -3.45 8.38
C VAL A 36 -13.22 -3.11 9.70
N PHE A 37 -12.47 -2.81 10.76
CA PHE A 37 -13.03 -2.54 12.09
C PHE A 37 -13.59 -1.13 12.24
N SER A 38 -13.37 -0.26 11.25
CA SER A 38 -13.93 1.11 11.22
C SER A 38 -15.26 1.18 10.46
N LEU A 39 -15.70 0.07 9.86
CA LEU A 39 -16.93 0.00 9.07
C LEU A 39 -18.19 -0.02 9.96
N PRO A 40 -19.33 0.48 9.45
CA PRO A 40 -20.61 0.43 10.17
C PRO A 40 -21.14 -1.02 10.31
N PRO A 41 -22.06 -1.28 11.25
CA PRO A 41 -22.61 -2.61 11.53
C PRO A 41 -23.11 -3.39 10.29
N GLU A 42 -23.69 -2.68 9.33
CA GLU A 42 -24.25 -3.24 8.10
C GLU A 42 -23.17 -3.78 7.15
N MET A 43 -21.93 -3.30 7.27
CA MET A 43 -20.81 -3.70 6.41
C MET A 43 -19.77 -4.56 7.12
N VAL A 44 -19.52 -4.29 8.41
CA VAL A 44 -18.43 -4.92 9.15
C VAL A 44 -18.55 -6.45 9.19
N GLY A 45 -19.77 -7.00 9.26
CA GLY A 45 -19.99 -8.45 9.24
C GLY A 45 -19.48 -9.11 7.95
N PHE A 46 -19.79 -8.51 6.80
CA PHE A 46 -19.33 -8.96 5.49
C PHE A 46 -17.80 -8.91 5.40
N TYR A 47 -17.20 -7.74 5.69
CA TYR A 47 -15.75 -7.59 5.58
C TYR A 47 -14.98 -8.44 6.61
N LYS A 48 -15.52 -8.65 7.83
CA LYS A 48 -14.90 -9.57 8.80
C LYS A 48 -14.87 -11.01 8.31
N LYS A 49 -15.91 -11.46 7.59
CA LYS A 49 -15.92 -12.81 6.98
C LYS A 49 -14.83 -12.98 5.93
N HIS A 50 -14.53 -11.93 5.17
CA HIS A 50 -13.52 -11.93 4.11
C HIS A 50 -12.19 -11.27 4.52
N ILE A 51 -11.97 -11.01 5.81
CA ILE A 51 -10.82 -10.22 6.28
C ILE A 51 -9.47 -10.82 5.88
N ARG A 52 -9.38 -12.16 5.82
CA ARG A 52 -8.16 -12.84 5.36
C ARG A 52 -7.88 -12.49 3.90
N TYR A 53 -8.88 -12.57 3.03
CA TYR A 53 -8.73 -12.21 1.62
C TYR A 53 -8.29 -10.74 1.47
N ILE A 54 -8.99 -9.82 2.15
CA ILE A 54 -8.67 -8.38 2.10
C ILE A 54 -7.24 -8.12 2.59
N THR A 55 -6.81 -8.79 3.66
CA THR A 55 -5.45 -8.66 4.21
C THR A 55 -4.40 -9.21 3.24
N GLU A 56 -4.58 -10.43 2.75
CA GLU A 56 -3.57 -11.14 1.94
C GLU A 56 -3.42 -10.53 0.53
N ASN A 57 -4.51 -9.98 -0.04
CA ASN A 57 -4.52 -9.40 -1.39
C ASN A 57 -4.25 -7.89 -1.44
N ALA A 58 -4.08 -7.22 -0.29
CA ALA A 58 -3.73 -5.79 -0.20
C ALA A 58 -2.40 -5.40 -0.87
N VAL A 59 -1.65 -6.38 -1.37
CA VAL A 59 -0.29 -6.25 -1.91
C VAL A 59 -0.24 -6.63 -3.38
N ASN A 60 -1.37 -7.08 -3.94
CA ASN A 60 -1.46 -7.51 -5.33
C ASN A 60 -1.12 -6.38 -6.32
N PRO A 61 -1.46 -5.09 -6.08
CA PRO A 61 -0.99 -4.01 -6.94
C PRO A 61 0.54 -3.97 -7.08
N ASP A 62 1.27 -4.03 -5.96
CA ASP A 62 2.74 -4.11 -6.00
C ASP A 62 3.26 -5.34 -6.75
N LYS A 63 2.62 -6.51 -6.57
CA LYS A 63 3.02 -7.74 -7.25
C LYS A 63 2.85 -7.65 -8.76
N ARG A 64 1.77 -7.01 -9.22
CA ARG A 64 1.46 -6.87 -10.65
C ARG A 64 2.07 -5.61 -11.28
N ARG A 65 2.69 -4.73 -10.48
CA ARG A 65 3.36 -3.49 -10.90
C ARG A 65 4.22 -3.65 -12.16
N TYR A 66 4.94 -4.76 -12.23
CA TYR A 66 5.88 -5.04 -13.31
C TYR A 66 5.33 -5.99 -14.38
N ALA A 67 4.27 -6.73 -14.06
CA ALA A 67 3.65 -7.70 -14.96
C ALA A 67 2.51 -7.09 -15.80
N VAL A 68 1.90 -6.00 -15.34
CA VAL A 68 0.75 -5.35 -15.98
C VAL A 68 1.14 -3.97 -16.50
N GLU A 69 1.00 -3.77 -17.81
CA GLU A 69 1.24 -2.50 -18.45
C GLU A 69 0.33 -1.39 -17.86
N GLY A 70 0.93 -0.24 -17.57
CA GLY A 70 0.24 0.89 -16.96
C GLY A 70 -0.08 0.74 -15.46
N GLU A 71 0.35 -0.33 -14.80
CA GLU A 71 0.18 -0.47 -13.33
C GLU A 71 1.13 0.45 -12.56
N ALA A 72 2.41 0.48 -12.92
CA ALA A 72 3.43 1.25 -12.22
C ALA A 72 3.06 2.69 -11.86
N PRO A 73 2.55 3.53 -12.79
CA PRO A 73 2.19 4.91 -12.45
C PRO A 73 0.98 5.05 -11.52
N ARG A 74 0.24 3.97 -11.22
CA ARG A 74 -0.92 4.04 -10.30
C ARG A 74 -0.53 4.16 -8.83
N HIS A 75 0.75 3.94 -8.51
CA HIS A 75 1.25 3.92 -7.13
C HIS A 75 1.76 5.27 -6.64
N TYR A 76 2.06 6.23 -7.52
CA TYR A 76 2.75 7.46 -7.11
C TYR A 76 2.29 8.67 -7.91
N ILE A 77 2.82 9.83 -7.54
CA ILE A 77 2.81 11.05 -8.33
C ILE A 77 4.09 11.86 -8.05
N ASP A 78 4.98 11.98 -9.02
CA ASP A 78 6.25 12.71 -8.88
C ASP A 78 5.99 14.21 -9.05
N LEU A 79 5.58 14.89 -7.97
CA LEU A 79 5.17 16.30 -8.02
C LEU A 79 6.31 17.24 -8.46
N ASP A 80 7.55 16.89 -8.14
CA ASP A 80 8.77 17.60 -8.54
C ASP A 80 8.98 17.65 -10.06
N MET A 81 8.39 16.74 -10.83
CA MET A 81 8.44 16.75 -12.30
C MET A 81 7.52 17.79 -12.95
N TYR A 82 6.58 18.36 -12.18
CA TYR A 82 5.63 19.37 -12.66
C TYR A 82 6.00 20.81 -12.27
N GLY A 83 7.21 21.00 -11.72
CA GLY A 83 7.78 22.29 -11.35
C GLY A 83 7.27 22.87 -10.04
N ASP A 84 7.70 24.10 -9.74
CA ASP A 84 7.45 24.73 -8.45
C ASP A 84 5.97 24.84 -8.10
N SER A 85 5.65 24.51 -6.84
CA SER A 85 4.28 24.53 -6.31
C SER A 85 3.32 23.61 -7.09
N ALA A 86 3.82 22.54 -7.74
CA ALA A 86 3.01 21.53 -8.42
C ALA A 86 1.81 21.08 -7.57
N LEU A 87 2.03 20.86 -6.26
CA LEU A 87 0.98 20.46 -5.34
C LEU A 87 -0.26 21.38 -5.41
N HIS A 88 -0.09 22.68 -5.62
CA HIS A 88 -1.19 23.66 -5.72
C HIS A 88 -1.69 23.91 -7.15
N LYS A 89 -0.83 23.70 -8.16
CA LYS A 89 -1.10 24.03 -9.57
C LYS A 89 -1.66 22.86 -10.37
N MET A 90 -1.49 21.63 -9.88
CA MET A 90 -1.93 20.41 -10.55
C MET A 90 -3.47 20.35 -10.61
N PRO A 91 -4.08 20.15 -11.80
CA PRO A 91 -5.52 19.99 -11.92
C PRO A 91 -6.02 18.80 -11.13
N ARG A 92 -7.11 18.99 -10.38
CA ARG A 92 -7.65 17.95 -9.51
C ARG A 92 -8.46 16.90 -10.27
N LEU A 93 -9.04 17.28 -11.41
CA LEU A 93 -9.84 16.40 -12.27
C LEU A 93 -8.98 15.86 -13.41
N TRP A 94 -9.19 14.58 -13.79
CA TRP A 94 -8.39 13.90 -14.80
C TRP A 94 -8.41 14.61 -16.16
N GLN A 95 -9.59 14.97 -16.66
CA GLN A 95 -9.72 15.62 -17.98
C GLN A 95 -8.91 16.93 -18.06
N GLN A 96 -8.98 17.76 -17.01
CA GLN A 96 -8.20 19.00 -16.93
C GLN A 96 -6.69 18.74 -16.84
N ALA A 97 -6.29 17.64 -16.18
CA ALA A 97 -4.89 17.24 -16.10
C ALA A 97 -4.38 16.80 -17.49
N VAL A 98 -5.15 16.02 -18.23
CA VAL A 98 -4.82 15.57 -19.59
C VAL A 98 -4.74 16.75 -20.54
N GLU A 99 -5.70 17.68 -20.49
CA GLU A 99 -5.66 18.91 -21.30
C GLU A 99 -4.40 19.74 -21.05
N LYS A 100 -3.92 19.78 -19.80
CA LYS A 100 -2.77 20.59 -19.41
C LYS A 100 -1.43 19.92 -19.67
N TYR A 101 -1.32 18.61 -19.45
CA TYR A 101 -0.05 17.90 -19.44
C TYR A 101 0.07 16.75 -20.44
N SER A 102 -0.99 16.36 -21.15
CA SER A 102 -1.13 15.11 -21.93
C SER A 102 -1.19 13.85 -21.06
N GLU A 103 -1.85 12.80 -21.56
CA GLU A 103 -1.98 11.52 -20.87
C GLU A 103 -0.63 10.81 -20.72
N ASP A 104 0.22 10.81 -21.76
CA ASP A 104 1.54 10.18 -21.74
C ASP A 104 2.43 10.74 -20.62
N THR A 105 2.40 12.06 -20.41
CA THR A 105 3.18 12.72 -19.35
C THR A 105 2.63 12.38 -17.96
N LEU A 106 1.32 12.28 -17.80
CA LEU A 106 0.70 11.86 -16.53
C LEU A 106 1.05 10.39 -16.23
N LEU A 107 1.02 9.51 -17.23
CA LEU A 107 1.44 8.12 -17.09
C LEU A 107 2.95 7.97 -16.84
N ALA A 108 3.78 8.91 -17.29
CA ALA A 108 5.21 8.90 -17.00
C ALA A 108 5.53 9.29 -15.56
N TYR A 109 4.79 10.22 -14.97
CA TYR A 109 5.08 10.79 -13.65
C TYR A 109 4.05 10.45 -12.56
N GLY A 110 3.15 9.52 -12.84
CA GLY A 110 2.28 8.93 -11.83
C GLY A 110 0.90 9.59 -11.70
N ILE A 111 -0.10 8.76 -11.41
CA ILE A 111 -1.53 9.09 -11.47
C ILE A 111 -2.32 8.67 -10.24
N VAL A 112 -1.66 8.32 -9.12
CA VAL A 112 -2.33 7.77 -7.93
C VAL A 112 -3.57 8.55 -7.46
N PRO A 113 -3.61 9.90 -7.38
CA PRO A 113 -4.80 10.59 -6.88
C PRO A 113 -6.02 10.45 -7.80
N TRP A 114 -5.83 10.37 -9.13
CA TRP A 114 -6.95 10.14 -10.06
C TRP A 114 -7.34 8.67 -10.11
N HIS A 115 -6.36 7.77 -10.00
CA HIS A 115 -6.62 6.34 -9.99
C HIS A 115 -7.47 5.90 -8.79
N ILE A 116 -7.24 6.47 -7.60
CA ILE A 116 -8.09 6.23 -6.41
C ILE A 116 -9.57 6.55 -6.71
N ASN A 117 -9.85 7.68 -7.36
CA ASN A 117 -11.23 8.06 -7.70
C ASN A 117 -11.85 7.10 -8.73
N PHE A 118 -11.07 6.66 -9.72
CA PHE A 118 -11.50 5.65 -10.68
C PHE A 118 -11.81 4.30 -10.00
N MET A 119 -10.93 3.83 -9.12
CA MET A 119 -11.14 2.61 -8.34
C MET A 119 -12.38 2.69 -7.45
N LYS A 120 -12.64 3.85 -6.84
CA LYS A 120 -13.86 4.09 -6.06
C LYS A 120 -15.10 3.93 -6.94
N TYR A 121 -15.08 4.49 -8.15
CA TYR A 121 -16.18 4.33 -9.11
C TYR A 121 -16.39 2.84 -9.45
N GLN A 122 -15.32 2.11 -9.77
CA GLN A 122 -15.41 0.67 -10.06
C GLN A 122 -15.97 -0.12 -8.88
N LEU A 123 -15.52 0.16 -7.65
CA LEU A 123 -16.03 -0.49 -6.45
C LEU A 123 -17.53 -0.19 -6.24
N THR A 124 -17.96 1.03 -6.54
CA THR A 124 -19.39 1.41 -6.51
C THR A 124 -20.18 0.56 -7.50
N GLN A 125 -19.69 0.36 -8.73
CA GLN A 125 -20.36 -0.50 -9.71
C GLN A 125 -20.39 -1.96 -9.27
N ALA A 126 -19.30 -2.48 -8.68
CA ALA A 126 -19.26 -3.84 -8.15
C ALA A 126 -20.32 -4.07 -7.06
N PHE A 127 -20.53 -3.09 -6.18
CA PHE A 127 -21.62 -3.13 -5.20
C PHE A 127 -23.00 -3.11 -5.86
N LYS A 128 -23.23 -2.24 -6.87
CA LYS A 128 -24.51 -2.20 -7.63
C LYS A 128 -24.83 -3.53 -8.30
N GLU A 129 -23.82 -4.14 -8.92
CA GLU A 129 -23.89 -5.46 -9.56
C GLU A 129 -24.00 -6.62 -8.54
N ARG A 130 -23.77 -6.35 -7.25
CA ARG A 130 -23.70 -7.36 -6.18
C ARG A 130 -22.68 -8.47 -6.51
N ASN A 131 -21.56 -8.09 -7.14
CA ASN A 131 -20.54 -9.03 -7.57
C ASN A 131 -19.50 -9.21 -6.44
N LEU A 132 -19.58 -10.33 -5.72
CA LEU A 132 -18.74 -10.62 -4.55
C LEU A 132 -17.25 -10.51 -4.88
N ASP A 133 -16.78 -11.24 -5.89
CA ASP A 133 -15.37 -11.26 -6.26
C ASP A 133 -14.84 -9.87 -6.61
N LYS A 134 -15.57 -9.10 -7.44
CA LYS A 134 -15.19 -7.72 -7.77
C LYS A 134 -15.14 -6.83 -6.53
N ILE A 135 -16.12 -6.93 -5.62
CA ILE A 135 -16.13 -6.14 -4.39
C ILE A 135 -14.87 -6.42 -3.57
N LEU A 136 -14.51 -7.69 -3.38
CA LEU A 136 -13.35 -8.07 -2.58
C LEU A 136 -12.05 -7.62 -3.23
N ARG A 137 -11.86 -7.89 -4.53
CA ARG A 137 -10.65 -7.52 -5.27
C ARG A 137 -10.47 -5.99 -5.29
N LEU A 138 -11.50 -5.25 -5.68
CA LEU A 138 -11.44 -3.79 -5.76
C LEU A 138 -11.31 -3.14 -4.39
N SER A 139 -11.85 -3.74 -3.32
CA SER A 139 -11.66 -3.26 -1.95
C SER A 139 -10.20 -3.37 -1.50
N ALA A 140 -9.54 -4.50 -1.79
CA ALA A 140 -8.13 -4.70 -1.48
C ALA A 140 -7.24 -3.77 -2.32
N ASP A 141 -7.51 -3.67 -3.63
CA ASP A 141 -6.74 -2.84 -4.56
C ASP A 141 -6.87 -1.35 -4.23
N ILE A 142 -8.08 -0.81 -4.02
CA ILE A 142 -8.23 0.60 -3.65
C ILE A 142 -7.59 0.90 -2.29
N GLY A 143 -7.61 -0.07 -1.37
CA GLY A 143 -6.98 0.05 -0.07
C GLY A 143 -5.46 0.25 -0.16
N HIS A 144 -4.82 -0.43 -1.13
CA HIS A 144 -3.41 -0.25 -1.44
C HIS A 144 -3.10 1.14 -1.98
N TYR A 145 -3.79 1.59 -3.03
CA TYR A 145 -3.50 2.90 -3.64
C TYR A 145 -3.75 4.07 -2.68
N ILE A 146 -4.75 3.94 -1.79
CA ILE A 146 -4.98 4.92 -0.72
C ILE A 146 -3.80 4.94 0.27
N ALA A 147 -3.25 3.77 0.61
CA ALA A 147 -2.09 3.68 1.49
C ALA A 147 -0.84 4.28 0.82
N ASP A 148 -0.60 3.99 -0.47
CA ASP A 148 0.47 4.59 -1.27
C ASP A 148 0.39 6.12 -1.31
N ALA A 149 -0.82 6.68 -1.51
CA ALA A 149 -1.03 8.13 -1.48
C ALA A 149 -0.75 8.77 -0.10
N CYS A 150 -0.61 7.97 0.96
CA CYS A 150 -0.20 8.42 2.29
C CYS A 150 1.32 8.28 2.52
N VAL A 151 2.11 7.78 1.57
CA VAL A 151 3.56 7.64 1.68
C VAL A 151 4.25 8.90 1.14
N PRO A 152 5.02 9.66 1.95
CA PRO A 152 5.69 10.88 1.47
C PRO A 152 6.59 10.63 0.26
N LEU A 153 7.30 9.50 0.23
CA LEU A 153 8.23 9.13 -0.83
C LEU A 153 7.54 8.72 -2.14
N HIS A 154 6.23 8.48 -2.16
CA HIS A 154 5.44 8.27 -3.38
C HIS A 154 5.00 9.59 -4.02
N THR A 155 5.50 10.73 -3.53
CA THR A 155 5.14 12.08 -4.03
C THR A 155 6.29 12.80 -4.74
N THR A 156 7.40 12.10 -5.01
CA THR A 156 8.64 12.67 -5.58
C THR A 156 9.39 11.66 -6.44
N SER A 157 10.06 12.16 -7.47
CA SER A 157 11.03 11.40 -8.26
C SER A 157 12.22 10.92 -7.41
N ASN A 158 12.56 11.58 -6.30
CA ASN A 158 13.58 11.14 -5.34
C ASN A 158 13.07 10.07 -4.35
N TYR A 159 12.16 9.21 -4.79
CA TYR A 159 11.42 8.25 -3.95
C TYR A 159 12.33 7.35 -3.09
N ASN A 160 13.51 6.96 -3.61
CA ASN A 160 14.44 6.10 -2.88
C ASN A 160 15.64 6.88 -2.31
N GLY A 161 15.62 8.21 -2.32
CA GLY A 161 16.76 9.04 -1.89
C GLY A 161 17.95 9.00 -2.86
N GLN A 162 17.75 8.52 -4.09
CA GLN A 162 18.81 8.34 -5.08
C GLN A 162 19.41 9.66 -5.58
N LEU A 163 18.64 10.76 -5.56
CA LEU A 163 19.10 12.10 -5.95
C LEU A 163 19.75 12.86 -4.79
N THR A 164 19.65 12.33 -3.56
CA THR A 164 20.12 13.01 -2.34
C THR A 164 21.12 12.20 -1.51
N GLY A 165 21.58 11.05 -2.02
CA GLY A 165 22.57 10.19 -1.35
C GLY A 165 22.00 9.39 -0.17
N GLN A 166 20.70 9.11 -0.16
CA GLN A 166 19.97 8.46 0.94
C GLN A 166 19.35 7.13 0.49
N ARG A 167 20.05 6.44 -0.42
CA ARG A 167 19.53 5.26 -1.11
C ARG A 167 19.03 4.18 -0.15
N GLY A 168 17.79 3.75 -0.33
CA GLY A 168 17.10 2.79 0.55
C GLY A 168 16.15 3.42 1.57
N ILE A 169 15.99 4.75 1.58
CA ILE A 169 15.07 5.43 2.51
C ILE A 169 13.60 5.05 2.28
N HIS A 170 13.24 4.64 1.05
CA HIS A 170 11.89 4.13 0.74
C HIS A 170 11.52 2.93 1.59
N ALA A 171 12.28 1.84 1.46
CA ALA A 171 12.06 0.62 2.23
C ALA A 171 12.27 0.84 3.74
N PHE A 172 13.11 1.81 4.11
CA PHE A 172 13.28 2.20 5.50
C PHE A 172 11.99 2.78 6.09
N TRP A 173 11.40 3.78 5.44
CA TRP A 173 10.19 4.45 5.93
C TRP A 173 8.96 3.55 5.83
N GLU A 174 8.76 2.89 4.69
CA GLU A 174 7.52 2.14 4.39
C GLU A 174 7.49 0.74 5.01
N SER A 175 8.64 0.09 5.16
CA SER A 175 8.69 -1.30 5.64
C SER A 175 9.32 -1.40 7.02
N ARG A 176 10.56 -0.93 7.17
CA ARG A 176 11.34 -1.16 8.41
C ARG A 176 10.71 -0.49 9.62
N LEU A 177 10.27 0.77 9.53
CA LEU A 177 9.67 1.46 10.68
C LEU A 177 8.35 0.82 11.12
N PRO A 178 7.36 0.54 10.23
CA PRO A 178 6.17 -0.21 10.62
C PRO A 178 6.47 -1.59 11.19
N GLU A 179 7.39 -2.35 10.58
CA GLU A 179 7.80 -3.68 11.07
C GLU A 179 8.35 -3.63 12.51
N LEU A 180 9.11 -2.58 12.85
CA LEU A 180 9.71 -2.45 14.18
C LEU A 180 8.78 -1.89 15.25
N PHE A 181 7.86 -0.99 14.89
CA PHE A 181 7.21 -0.11 15.85
C PHE A 181 5.68 -0.14 15.85
N SER A 182 5.04 -0.74 14.84
CA SER A 182 3.57 -0.71 14.71
C SER A 182 2.79 -1.38 15.84
N ASP A 183 3.40 -2.30 16.59
CA ASP A 183 2.78 -2.88 17.79
C ASP A 183 2.59 -1.85 18.91
N ASN A 184 3.30 -0.72 18.87
CA ASN A 184 3.17 0.39 19.81
C ASN A 184 2.29 1.54 19.29
N TYR A 185 1.77 1.45 18.07
CA TYR A 185 0.93 2.49 17.49
C TYR A 185 -0.52 2.34 17.99
N ASP A 186 -1.17 3.46 18.25
CA ASP A 186 -2.62 3.48 18.43
C ASP A 186 -3.28 3.49 17.04
N PHE A 187 -4.00 2.42 16.71
CA PHE A 187 -4.75 2.34 15.46
C PHE A 187 -6.27 2.56 15.64
N PHE A 188 -6.71 3.11 16.77
CA PHE A 188 -8.09 3.52 16.95
C PHE A 188 -8.38 4.80 16.16
N VAL A 189 -9.02 4.65 14.99
CA VAL A 189 -9.30 5.75 14.06
C VAL A 189 -10.77 6.17 14.01
N GLY A 190 -11.65 5.54 14.80
CA GLY A 190 -13.09 5.81 14.79
C GLY A 190 -13.83 5.19 13.61
N GLN A 191 -15.06 5.64 13.37
CA GLN A 191 -15.93 5.11 12.32
C GLN A 191 -15.62 5.75 10.95
N ALA A 192 -15.87 4.97 9.89
CA ALA A 192 -15.81 5.42 8.50
C ALA A 192 -16.83 6.53 8.24
N ASN A 193 -16.43 7.54 7.46
CA ASN A 193 -17.28 8.66 7.09
C ASN A 193 -17.57 8.65 5.59
N TYR A 194 -18.72 9.20 5.19
CA TYR A 194 -19.02 9.40 3.77
C TYR A 194 -18.08 10.46 3.19
N VAL A 195 -17.45 10.17 2.06
CA VAL A 195 -16.51 11.05 1.37
C VAL A 195 -17.25 11.78 0.25
N THR A 196 -17.67 13.02 0.51
CA THR A 196 -18.46 13.83 -0.44
C THR A 196 -17.77 14.06 -1.78
N ASN A 197 -16.44 14.24 -1.78
CA ASN A 197 -15.66 14.40 -3.00
C ASN A 197 -14.42 13.48 -2.96
N PRO A 198 -14.54 12.24 -3.46
CA PRO A 198 -13.45 11.26 -3.44
C PRO A 198 -12.20 11.74 -4.19
N GLN A 199 -12.37 12.49 -5.28
CA GLN A 199 -11.24 13.01 -6.05
C GLN A 199 -10.44 14.06 -5.26
N LEU A 200 -11.11 15.01 -4.60
CA LEU A 200 -10.42 15.99 -3.76
C LEU A 200 -9.79 15.31 -2.54
N ARG A 201 -10.50 14.36 -1.93
CA ARG A 201 -9.95 13.60 -0.79
C ARG A 201 -8.65 12.87 -1.16
N ALA A 202 -8.57 12.26 -2.34
CA ALA A 202 -7.34 11.61 -2.80
C ALA A 202 -6.18 12.61 -2.94
N TRP A 203 -6.46 13.83 -3.40
CA TRP A 203 -5.46 14.91 -3.44
C TRP A 203 -5.06 15.42 -2.06
N ASP A 204 -5.97 15.46 -1.09
CA ASP A 204 -5.64 15.81 0.29
C ASP A 204 -4.67 14.80 0.93
N LEU A 205 -4.79 13.51 0.58
CA LEU A 205 -3.84 12.48 1.01
C LEU A 205 -2.44 12.78 0.47
N VAL A 206 -2.34 12.98 -0.85
CA VAL A 206 -1.07 13.33 -1.51
C VAL A 206 -0.48 14.62 -0.91
N ALA A 207 -1.30 15.64 -0.66
CA ALA A 207 -0.85 16.89 -0.05
C ALA A 207 -0.29 16.68 1.37
N SER A 208 -0.99 15.90 2.19
CA SER A 208 -0.56 15.55 3.55
C SER A 208 0.75 14.76 3.53
N ALA A 209 0.90 13.80 2.61
CA ALA A 209 2.11 13.02 2.44
C ALA A 209 3.28 13.87 1.94
N HIS A 210 3.06 14.68 0.90
CA HIS A 210 4.11 15.52 0.33
C HIS A 210 4.63 16.57 1.32
N THR A 211 3.75 17.14 2.15
CA THR A 211 4.14 18.11 3.19
C THR A 211 5.03 17.47 4.28
N ALA A 212 5.05 16.14 4.39
CA ALA A 212 5.89 15.42 5.34
C ALA A 212 7.23 14.93 4.74
N LEU A 213 7.42 15.07 3.43
CA LEU A 213 8.58 14.56 2.68
C LEU A 213 9.90 15.22 3.12
N ASP A 214 9.86 16.52 3.44
CA ASP A 214 11.01 17.28 3.90
C ASP A 214 11.63 16.67 5.16
N SER A 215 10.80 16.32 6.14
CA SER A 215 11.19 15.73 7.41
C SER A 215 11.75 14.33 7.21
N VAL A 216 11.21 13.56 6.25
CA VAL A 216 11.72 12.23 5.90
C VAL A 216 13.17 12.32 5.42
N LEU A 217 13.43 13.17 4.43
CA LEU A 217 14.77 13.32 3.88
C LEU A 217 15.73 14.03 4.85
N HIS A 218 15.27 15.10 5.49
CA HIS A 218 16.10 15.92 6.37
C HIS A 218 16.60 15.15 7.59
N PHE A 219 15.71 14.45 8.31
CA PHE A 219 16.11 13.78 9.55
C PHE A 219 16.96 12.53 9.32
N GLU A 220 16.79 11.83 8.20
CA GLU A 220 17.66 10.69 7.85
C GLU A 220 19.08 11.19 7.57
N ARG A 221 19.21 12.29 6.82
CA ARG A 221 20.50 12.94 6.55
C ARG A 221 21.14 13.47 7.83
N GLN A 222 20.37 14.16 8.67
CA GLN A 222 20.85 14.66 9.95
C GLN A 222 21.41 13.52 10.81
N LEU A 223 20.63 12.44 11.01
CA LEU A 223 21.08 11.31 11.83
C LEU A 223 22.27 10.59 11.21
N THR A 224 22.38 10.54 9.88
CA THR A 224 23.57 10.00 9.22
C THR A 224 24.84 10.77 9.59
N SER A 225 24.75 12.09 9.78
CA SER A 225 25.91 12.88 10.25
C SER A 225 26.20 12.72 11.76
N GLU A 226 25.24 12.22 12.53
CA GLU A 226 25.34 12.03 13.97
C GLU A 226 25.74 10.58 14.36
N PHE A 227 25.60 9.62 13.45
CA PHE A 227 25.88 8.20 13.67
C PHE A 227 27.16 7.75 12.97
N ASP A 228 27.96 6.91 13.65
CA ASP A 228 29.04 6.17 13.00
C ASP A 228 28.46 5.28 11.88
N GLU A 229 29.14 5.22 10.74
CA GLU A 229 28.67 4.44 9.57
C GLU A 229 28.41 2.96 9.92
N GLU A 230 29.27 2.38 10.77
CA GLU A 230 29.15 1.00 11.26
C GLU A 230 27.90 0.78 12.14
N LYS A 231 27.36 1.83 12.76
CA LYS A 231 26.17 1.77 13.63
C LYS A 231 24.88 2.12 12.89
N LYS A 232 24.97 2.73 11.71
CA LYS A 232 23.81 3.08 10.88
C LYS A 232 23.09 1.84 10.36
N TYR A 233 23.86 0.83 9.95
CA TYR A 233 23.33 -0.38 9.33
C TYR A 233 23.54 -1.62 10.20
N SER A 234 22.72 -2.64 9.97
CA SER A 234 22.89 -4.00 10.47
C SER A 234 22.60 -4.99 9.36
N PHE A 235 22.93 -6.26 9.58
CA PHE A 235 22.61 -7.34 8.65
C PHE A 235 21.57 -8.26 9.25
N GLU A 236 20.53 -8.58 8.47
CA GLU A 236 19.46 -9.50 8.87
C GLU A 236 19.26 -10.56 7.79
N LEU A 237 18.94 -11.79 8.21
CA LEU A 237 18.58 -12.87 7.29
C LEU A 237 17.13 -12.69 6.82
N ARG A 238 16.94 -12.41 5.53
CA ARG A 238 15.63 -12.23 4.87
C ARG A 238 15.49 -13.20 3.72
N ASN A 239 14.49 -14.10 3.75
CA ASN A 239 14.30 -15.14 2.72
C ASN A 239 15.58 -15.93 2.40
N ASN A 240 16.35 -16.31 3.44
CA ASN A 240 17.67 -16.95 3.33
C ASN A 240 18.78 -16.09 2.68
N LEU A 241 18.56 -14.79 2.49
CA LEU A 241 19.54 -13.84 2.01
C LEU A 241 19.91 -12.84 3.11
N THR A 242 21.21 -12.70 3.39
CA THR A 242 21.70 -11.67 4.30
C THR A 242 21.53 -10.30 3.64
N THR A 243 20.67 -9.45 4.20
CA THR A 243 20.35 -8.13 3.66
C THR A 243 20.85 -7.04 4.60
N ARG A 244 21.50 -6.02 4.05
CA ARG A 244 21.86 -4.79 4.78
C ARG A 244 20.59 -3.97 5.03
N VAL A 245 20.28 -3.68 6.29
CA VAL A 245 19.12 -2.90 6.72
C VAL A 245 19.55 -1.78 7.66
N TYR A 246 18.71 -0.77 7.85
CA TYR A 246 18.91 0.22 8.90
C TYR A 246 18.87 -0.47 10.27
N SER A 247 19.85 -0.15 11.11
CA SER A 247 19.97 -0.74 12.46
C SER A 247 18.77 -0.34 13.32
N ARG A 248 18.46 -1.13 14.34
CA ARG A 248 17.38 -0.81 15.28
C ARG A 248 17.63 0.53 15.98
N ALA A 249 18.87 0.80 16.42
CA ALA A 249 19.22 2.05 17.09
C ALA A 249 19.00 3.29 16.19
N PHE A 250 19.41 3.22 14.91
CA PHE A 250 19.16 4.28 13.95
C PHE A 250 17.66 4.44 13.68
N SER A 251 16.94 3.33 13.53
CA SER A 251 15.48 3.31 13.33
C SER A 251 14.71 3.98 14.48
N GLU A 252 15.12 3.72 15.72
CA GLU A 252 14.52 4.33 16.92
C GLU A 252 14.81 5.83 17.00
N ALA A 253 16.04 6.25 16.71
CA ALA A 253 16.39 7.67 16.68
C ALA A 253 15.62 8.42 15.59
N TYR A 254 15.50 7.82 14.40
CA TYR A 254 14.76 8.38 13.28
C TYR A 254 13.26 8.45 13.57
N SER A 255 12.67 7.38 14.11
CA SER A 255 11.25 7.37 14.53
C SER A 255 10.95 8.48 15.55
N ARG A 256 11.85 8.71 16.53
CA ARG A 256 11.73 9.84 17.48
C ARG A 256 11.77 11.20 16.79
N LYS A 257 12.70 11.42 15.84
CA LYS A 257 12.79 12.68 15.06
C LYS A 257 11.54 12.92 14.20
N LEU A 258 11.00 11.86 13.59
CA LEU A 258 9.75 11.91 12.85
C LEU A 258 8.51 12.19 13.72
N ASN A 259 8.64 12.08 15.05
CA ASN A 259 7.62 12.45 16.03
C ASN A 259 6.23 11.88 15.66
N GLY A 260 6.13 10.55 15.49
CA GLY A 260 4.86 9.86 15.19
C GLY A 260 4.33 10.02 13.76
N GLN A 261 5.13 10.51 12.81
CA GLN A 261 4.70 10.71 11.42
C GLN A 261 4.18 9.43 10.76
N VAL A 262 4.92 8.32 10.87
CA VAL A 262 4.53 7.03 10.25
C VAL A 262 3.17 6.55 10.79
N GLU A 263 2.99 6.61 12.11
CA GLU A 263 1.71 6.27 12.75
C GLU A 263 0.57 7.16 12.25
N ARG A 264 0.76 8.48 12.17
CA ARG A 264 -0.25 9.40 11.63
C ARG A 264 -0.65 9.04 10.20
N GLN A 265 0.30 8.73 9.33
CA GLN A 265 0.01 8.35 7.95
C GLN A 265 -0.72 7.00 7.86
N MET A 266 -0.32 6.00 8.67
CA MET A 266 -1.02 4.72 8.72
C MET A 266 -2.45 4.88 9.25
N ARG A 267 -2.66 5.67 10.31
CA ARG A 267 -4.00 5.99 10.84
C ARG A 267 -4.87 6.70 9.80
N LEU A 268 -4.31 7.68 9.10
CA LEU A 268 -4.97 8.39 8.00
C LEU A 268 -5.39 7.42 6.88
N ALA A 269 -4.50 6.50 6.49
CA ALA A 269 -4.79 5.48 5.50
C ALA A 269 -5.91 4.54 5.96
N ILE A 270 -5.83 3.97 7.18
CA ILE A 270 -6.85 3.05 7.73
C ILE A 270 -8.25 3.69 7.68
N HIS A 271 -8.37 4.92 8.21
CA HIS A 271 -9.65 5.64 8.23
C HIS A 271 -10.17 5.92 6.82
N THR A 272 -9.27 6.33 5.93
CA THR A 272 -9.66 6.70 4.56
C THR A 272 -10.06 5.48 3.73
N VAL A 273 -9.36 4.35 3.87
CA VAL A 273 -9.74 3.08 3.23
C VAL A 273 -11.16 2.68 3.64
N ALA A 274 -11.44 2.66 4.94
CA ALA A 274 -12.78 2.34 5.45
C ALA A 274 -13.85 3.32 4.93
N SER A 275 -13.53 4.60 4.91
CA SER A 275 -14.40 5.67 4.40
C SER A 275 -14.68 5.53 2.90
N PHE A 276 -13.71 5.13 2.08
CA PHE A 276 -13.89 4.89 0.65
C PHE A 276 -14.74 3.64 0.37
N TRP A 277 -14.52 2.54 1.10
CA TRP A 277 -15.38 1.35 1.01
C TRP A 277 -16.82 1.70 1.37
N TYR A 278 -17.01 2.41 2.49
CA TYR A 278 -18.32 2.88 2.92
C TYR A 278 -18.99 3.79 1.89
N THR A 279 -18.26 4.77 1.36
CA THR A 279 -18.76 5.69 0.32
C THR A 279 -19.19 4.93 -0.94
N ALA A 280 -18.39 3.97 -1.41
CA ALA A 280 -18.74 3.17 -2.57
C ALA A 280 -19.99 2.32 -2.35
N TRP A 281 -20.19 1.78 -1.15
CA TRP A 281 -21.39 1.02 -0.78
C TRP A 281 -22.63 1.93 -0.67
N VAL A 282 -22.50 3.11 -0.06
CA VAL A 282 -23.59 4.11 0.02
C VAL A 282 -24.02 4.55 -1.37
N ASP A 283 -23.07 4.91 -2.25
CA ASP A 283 -23.36 5.35 -3.62
C ASP A 283 -23.91 4.24 -4.52
N ALA A 284 -23.77 2.98 -4.10
CA ALA A 284 -24.39 1.84 -4.74
C ALA A 284 -25.85 1.62 -4.31
N GLY A 285 -26.40 2.48 -3.43
CA GLY A 285 -27.75 2.33 -2.88
C GLY A 285 -27.82 1.36 -1.70
N GLN A 286 -26.70 1.16 -1.00
CA GLN A 286 -26.60 0.34 0.21
C GLN A 286 -27.16 -1.08 0.04
N PRO A 287 -26.73 -1.85 -0.99
CA PRO A 287 -27.22 -3.20 -1.21
C PRO A 287 -26.95 -4.09 0.02
N SER A 288 -27.90 -4.98 0.34
CA SER A 288 -27.74 -5.92 1.44
C SER A 288 -26.54 -6.83 1.21
N LEU A 289 -25.58 -6.80 2.13
CA LEU A 289 -24.37 -7.63 2.07
C LEU A 289 -24.56 -9.01 2.73
N GLY A 290 -25.66 -9.21 3.46
CA GLY A 290 -25.94 -10.47 4.14
C GLY A 290 -26.07 -11.67 3.19
N THR A 291 -26.66 -11.47 2.00
CA THR A 291 -26.79 -12.51 0.96
C THR A 291 -25.51 -12.71 0.16
N LEU A 292 -24.61 -11.73 0.16
CA LEU A 292 -23.30 -11.80 -0.51
C LEU A 292 -22.21 -12.39 0.37
N ALA A 293 -22.47 -12.56 1.66
CA ALA A 293 -21.55 -13.18 2.58
C ALA A 293 -21.35 -14.68 2.31
N ASN A 294 -21.86 -15.29 1.23
CA ASN A 294 -21.54 -16.68 0.91
C ASN A 294 -20.06 -16.83 0.49
N THR A 295 -19.50 -18.03 0.62
CA THR A 295 -18.13 -18.31 0.18
C THR A 295 -17.99 -18.11 -1.33
N LEU A 296 -16.83 -17.61 -1.77
CA LEU A 296 -16.47 -17.53 -3.20
C LEU A 296 -16.73 -18.88 -3.89
N THR A 297 -17.23 -18.86 -5.12
CA THR A 297 -17.44 -20.10 -5.88
C THR A 297 -16.11 -20.76 -6.25
N PRO A 298 -16.09 -22.07 -6.54
CA PRO A 298 -14.86 -22.74 -7.01
C PRO A 298 -14.24 -22.07 -8.25
N GLU A 299 -15.07 -21.55 -9.16
CA GLU A 299 -14.61 -20.83 -10.36
C GLU A 299 -13.95 -19.49 -9.99
N GLU A 300 -14.53 -18.74 -9.04
CA GLU A 300 -13.94 -17.50 -8.55
C GLU A 300 -12.60 -17.76 -7.86
N LEU A 301 -12.55 -18.81 -7.03
CA LEU A 301 -11.31 -19.22 -6.36
C LEU A 301 -10.23 -19.64 -7.36
N HIS A 302 -10.61 -20.40 -8.39
CA HIS A 302 -9.68 -20.81 -9.44
C HIS A 302 -9.17 -19.61 -10.25
N ARG A 303 -10.03 -18.66 -10.60
CA ARG A 303 -9.61 -17.42 -11.28
C ARG A 303 -8.59 -16.64 -10.44
N LEU A 304 -8.85 -16.46 -9.15
CA LEU A 304 -7.94 -15.77 -8.23
C LEU A 304 -6.59 -16.51 -8.08
N GLU A 305 -6.60 -17.85 -8.08
CA GLU A 305 -5.37 -18.64 -8.08
C GLU A 305 -4.56 -18.49 -9.37
N MET A 306 -5.24 -18.41 -10.52
CA MET A 306 -4.58 -18.20 -11.81
C MET A 306 -3.99 -16.79 -11.91
N GLU A 307 -4.75 -15.75 -11.54
CA GLU A 307 -4.25 -14.36 -11.48
C GLU A 307 -3.00 -14.26 -10.60
N LYS A 308 -3.01 -14.93 -9.44
CA LYS A 308 -1.84 -14.97 -8.55
C LYS A 308 -0.60 -15.60 -9.21
N LYS A 309 -0.77 -16.70 -9.95
CA LYS A 309 0.34 -17.37 -10.66
C LYS A 309 0.92 -16.49 -11.76
N ASP A 310 0.06 -15.80 -12.51
CA ASP A 310 0.49 -14.89 -13.57
C ASP A 310 1.31 -13.72 -12.99
N TYR A 311 0.93 -13.21 -11.80
CA TYR A 311 1.69 -12.18 -11.10
C TYR A 311 3.07 -12.67 -10.60
N GLU A 312 3.18 -13.94 -10.21
CA GLU A 312 4.44 -14.54 -9.71
C GLU A 312 5.42 -14.90 -10.84
N MET A 313 4.96 -15.06 -12.09
CA MET A 313 5.77 -15.50 -13.22
C MET A 313 6.00 -14.44 -14.32
N GLY A 314 5.37 -13.27 -14.21
CA GLY A 314 5.49 -12.19 -15.19
C GLY A 314 6.90 -11.56 -15.26
N PRO A 315 7.32 -11.01 -16.42
CA PRO A 315 8.60 -10.33 -16.52
C PRO A 315 8.63 -9.07 -15.63
N HIS A 316 9.65 -8.94 -14.78
CA HIS A 316 9.76 -7.83 -13.84
C HIS A 316 10.75 -6.76 -14.35
N LYS A 317 10.26 -5.68 -14.98
CA LYS A 317 11.11 -4.51 -15.30
C LYS A 317 11.14 -3.55 -14.12
N LEU A 318 12.31 -3.34 -13.50
CA LEU A 318 12.49 -2.34 -12.44
C LEU A 318 12.15 -0.95 -12.97
N ARG A 319 11.59 -0.07 -12.12
CA ARG A 319 11.46 1.36 -12.44
C ARG A 319 12.87 1.86 -12.78
N GLU A 320 13.06 2.42 -13.97
CA GLU A 320 14.33 3.02 -14.35
C GLU A 320 14.65 4.09 -13.30
N GLU A 321 15.69 3.83 -12.52
CA GLU A 321 16.24 4.80 -11.61
C GLU A 321 16.94 5.81 -12.51
N GLY A 322 16.39 7.02 -12.61
CA GLY A 322 17.03 8.07 -13.41
C GLY A 322 18.52 8.19 -13.07
N ASP A 323 19.35 8.25 -14.11
CA ASP A 323 20.81 8.38 -14.03
C ASP A 323 21.26 9.64 -13.27
#